data_AF-A0A1U9Z9N8-F1
#
_entry.id   AF-A0A1U9Z9N8-F1
#
_cell.length_a   1.000
_cell.length_b   1.000
_cell.length_c   1.000
_cell.angle_alpha   90.00
_cell.angle_beta   90.00
_cell.angle_gamma   90.00
#
_symmetry.space_group_name_H-M   'P 1'
#
loop_
_entity.id
_entity.type
_entity.pdbx_description
1 polymer ?
#
loop_
_entity_poly.entity_id
_entity_poly.type
_entity_poly.pdbx_seq_one_letter_code
_entity_poly.pdbx_strand_id
1 'polypeptide(L)'
;MLRGGGDHVFHDVTTSTTIASEWWSHHFRSVGDVNGDGRDDVIALSGNDGYRVLRSSFGNGNGTFSDAGWTDQGPIGGWWAGRQRFVGDVNGDGKDDLVAITADGAQRVEVWYGNSGGTFSSPTVSYNELANQWWSAKEKFLGDVDGDGHADIVALSGDQYGNQYTNVWKGRADGSFGANVQTRVVALTPYHSRQFLDDVNGDGRADLIGFSQDGAANIHVLLGQANGTFSNAIYTHDELASGSLSSVEKYVGDVNGDGRADIVALGTGNQTAVIYAGTADGHFTYSHSISTQLASSSWYGKFKELADVDGDGKDDLIGFSELDNDHAHILATSLGGGSRDILLGGNGNDRLEGGMGDDWLEGGSGADVFVFENMFGHDEIKDFQHAVDRIDLSTVGAITDWWDLSQNHLVESNGQAFITDDMGNWIVLEGVSKASLSEGDFIF
;
A
#
# COMPACT_ATOMS: atom_id res chain seq x y z
N MET A 1 -19.83 7.14 -9.14
CA MET A 1 -18.74 6.25 -9.58
C MET A 1 -18.60 5.20 -8.51
N LEU A 2 -19.37 4.12 -8.66
CA LEU A 2 -19.29 2.92 -7.83
C LEU A 2 -18.57 1.88 -8.68
N ARG A 3 -17.24 2.00 -8.79
CA ARG A 3 -16.45 0.93 -9.41
C ARG A 3 -16.55 -0.25 -8.45
N GLY A 4 -16.78 -1.46 -8.93
CA GLY A 4 -16.11 -2.58 -8.27
C GLY A 4 -14.78 -2.74 -9.00
N GLY A 5 -13.91 -3.65 -8.61
CA GLY A 5 -12.72 -3.96 -9.41
C GLY A 5 -11.79 -2.76 -9.67
N GLY A 6 -11.68 -1.81 -8.74
CA GLY A 6 -10.78 -0.66 -8.85
C GLY A 6 -11.11 0.56 -7.98
N ASP A 7 -11.90 0.40 -6.92
CA ASP A 7 -12.37 1.48 -6.05
C ASP A 7 -11.51 1.74 -4.81
N HIS A 8 -10.32 1.13 -4.70
CA HIS A 8 -9.46 1.29 -3.52
C HIS A 8 -10.23 0.92 -2.24
N VAL A 9 -11.18 -0.01 -2.36
CA VAL A 9 -11.99 -0.51 -1.26
C VAL A 9 -11.37 -1.79 -0.74
N PHE A 10 -10.94 -1.76 0.50
CA PHE A 10 -10.71 -2.94 1.31
C PHE A 10 -11.95 -3.84 1.30
N HIS A 11 -11.86 -4.98 0.60
CA HIS A 11 -12.83 -6.06 0.74
C HIS A 11 -12.57 -6.80 2.06
N ASP A 12 -13.61 -7.25 2.76
CA ASP A 12 -13.50 -8.09 3.97
C ASP A 12 -13.02 -9.51 3.60
N VAL A 13 -12.00 -9.63 2.75
CA VAL A 13 -11.28 -10.88 2.51
C VAL A 13 -10.18 -10.93 3.54
N THR A 14 -10.56 -11.35 4.75
CA THR A 14 -9.59 -11.82 5.73
C THR A 14 -9.02 -13.14 5.24
N THR A 15 -8.05 -13.12 4.31
CA THR A 15 -7.11 -14.23 4.22
C THR A 15 -6.22 -14.14 5.46
N SER A 16 -6.61 -14.87 6.51
CA SER A 16 -5.69 -15.14 7.61
C SER A 16 -4.73 -16.22 7.14
N THR A 17 -3.54 -15.82 6.71
CA THR A 17 -2.50 -16.80 6.36
C THR A 17 -1.61 -17.03 7.56
N THR A 18 -1.42 -18.30 7.92
CA THR A 18 -0.45 -18.67 8.94
C THR A 18 0.96 -18.41 8.40
N ILE A 19 1.56 -17.29 8.79
CA ILE A 19 2.93 -16.89 8.45
C ILE A 19 3.97 -17.72 9.23
N ALA A 20 3.54 -18.41 10.30
CA ALA A 20 3.98 -19.75 10.71
C ALA A 20 3.58 -20.06 12.15
N SER A 21 3.55 -21.35 12.53
CA SER A 21 3.37 -21.75 13.92
C SER A 21 4.64 -21.48 14.75
N GLU A 22 4.50 -20.91 15.95
CA GLU A 22 5.52 -20.75 17.04
C GLU A 22 6.14 -19.35 17.25
N TRP A 23 5.39 -18.26 17.03
CA TRP A 23 5.87 -16.90 17.31
C TRP A 23 5.59 -16.48 18.76
N TRP A 24 6.54 -16.68 19.68
CA TRP A 24 6.38 -16.25 21.08
C TRP A 24 7.34 -15.13 21.53
N SER A 25 6.70 -14.00 21.86
CA SER A 25 7.10 -12.85 22.68
C SER A 25 8.15 -11.85 22.15
N HIS A 26 7.69 -10.60 21.96
CA HIS A 26 8.47 -9.36 21.75
C HIS A 26 9.14 -9.16 20.37
N HIS A 27 8.37 -9.22 19.29
CA HIS A 27 8.92 -9.19 17.92
C HIS A 27 8.70 -7.84 17.21
N PHE A 28 9.72 -7.42 16.48
CA PHE A 28 9.62 -6.41 15.43
C PHE A 28 9.14 -7.11 14.17
N ARG A 29 8.20 -6.47 13.49
CA ARG A 29 7.71 -6.86 12.17
C ARG A 29 8.00 -5.69 11.23
N SER A 30 8.28 -6.03 9.98
CA SER A 30 8.38 -5.11 8.87
C SER A 30 7.93 -5.84 7.62
N VAL A 31 7.57 -5.08 6.62
CA VAL A 31 7.24 -5.59 5.29
C VAL A 31 8.24 -5.01 4.27
N GLY A 32 8.47 -5.71 3.17
CA GLY A 32 9.30 -5.27 2.04
C GLY A 32 9.75 -6.42 1.13
N ASP A 33 10.03 -6.16 -0.15
CA ASP A 33 10.46 -7.16 -1.14
C ASP A 33 11.93 -7.58 -0.94
N VAL A 34 12.16 -8.48 0.01
CA VAL A 34 13.52 -8.92 0.37
C VAL A 34 14.08 -10.00 -0.55
N ASN A 35 13.26 -10.51 -1.47
CA ASN A 35 13.63 -11.59 -2.37
C ASN A 35 13.74 -11.13 -3.85
N GLY A 36 13.19 -9.95 -4.18
CA GLY A 36 13.29 -9.27 -5.47
C GLY A 36 12.30 -9.81 -6.49
N ASP A 37 11.15 -10.32 -6.04
CA ASP A 37 10.11 -10.85 -6.93
C ASP A 37 9.01 -9.83 -7.24
N GLY A 38 9.15 -8.60 -6.76
CA GLY A 38 8.20 -7.50 -6.94
C GLY A 38 7.00 -7.59 -6.01
N ARG A 39 7.05 -8.41 -4.97
CA ARG A 39 6.01 -8.52 -3.94
C ARG A 39 6.62 -8.34 -2.58
N ASP A 40 5.89 -7.64 -1.74
CA ASP A 40 6.34 -7.39 -0.39
C ASP A 40 6.23 -8.65 0.49
N ASP A 41 7.30 -8.91 1.23
CA ASP A 41 7.41 -10.06 2.12
C ASP A 41 7.26 -9.63 3.58
N VAL A 42 6.75 -10.53 4.42
CA VAL A 42 6.72 -10.29 5.87
C VAL A 42 8.03 -10.73 6.49
N ILE A 43 8.71 -9.79 7.14
CA ILE A 43 9.95 -10.02 7.87
C ILE A 43 9.69 -9.88 9.35
N ALA A 44 10.19 -10.85 10.11
CA ALA A 44 10.10 -10.77 11.55
C ALA A 44 11.27 -11.36 12.29
N LEU A 45 11.38 -10.89 13.53
CA LEU A 45 12.40 -11.30 14.46
C LEU A 45 11.83 -12.19 15.53
N SER A 46 12.25 -13.44 15.64
CA SER A 46 11.95 -14.27 16.80
C SER A 46 13.01 -14.16 17.88
N GLY A 47 12.60 -14.16 19.15
CA GLY A 47 13.46 -14.08 20.31
C GLY A 47 12.95 -14.94 21.46
N ASN A 48 13.55 -16.12 21.65
CA ASN A 48 13.46 -16.79 22.95
C ASN A 48 14.68 -17.65 23.35
N ASP A 49 15.57 -18.03 22.43
CA ASP A 49 16.55 -19.10 22.72
C ASP A 49 18.01 -18.65 22.78
N GLY A 50 18.28 -17.36 23.01
CA GLY A 50 19.65 -16.81 22.97
C GLY A 50 20.22 -16.68 21.55
N TYR A 51 19.48 -17.14 20.54
CA TYR A 51 19.67 -16.89 19.12
C TYR A 51 18.48 -16.07 18.65
N ARG A 52 18.76 -14.86 18.17
CA ARG A 52 17.80 -13.94 17.59
C ARG A 52 17.80 -14.22 16.10
N VAL A 53 16.69 -14.73 15.57
CA VAL A 53 16.64 -15.30 14.23
C VAL A 53 15.62 -14.53 13.41
N LEU A 54 16.01 -14.19 12.18
CA LEU A 54 15.11 -13.62 11.19
C LEU A 54 14.29 -14.74 10.55
N ARG A 55 13.01 -14.47 10.36
CA ARG A 55 12.10 -15.29 9.57
C ARG A 55 11.47 -14.41 8.50
N SER A 56 11.41 -14.93 7.29
CA SER A 56 10.73 -14.29 6.17
C SER A 56 9.54 -15.15 5.75
N SER A 57 8.44 -14.51 5.36
CA SER A 57 7.30 -15.18 4.72
C SER A 57 7.04 -14.49 3.39
N PHE A 58 7.16 -15.24 2.29
CA PHE A 58 7.16 -14.65 0.96
C PHE A 58 5.76 -14.46 0.40
N GLY A 59 5.52 -13.33 -0.26
CA GLY A 59 4.25 -13.04 -0.94
C GLY A 59 3.98 -14.05 -2.05
N ASN A 60 2.79 -14.66 -2.06
CA ASN A 60 2.41 -15.64 -3.09
C ASN A 60 1.71 -15.01 -4.30
N GLY A 61 1.43 -13.70 -4.28
CA GLY A 61 0.73 -13.01 -5.37
C GLY A 61 -0.79 -13.20 -5.35
N ASN A 62 -1.35 -13.55 -4.19
CA ASN A 62 -2.79 -13.80 -4.02
C ASN A 62 -3.27 -13.41 -2.60
N GLY A 63 -2.58 -12.46 -1.96
CA GLY A 63 -2.85 -12.08 -0.57
C GLY A 63 -2.59 -13.21 0.43
N THR A 64 -1.64 -14.11 0.15
CA THR A 64 -1.15 -15.12 1.10
C THR A 64 0.37 -15.19 1.14
N PHE A 65 0.92 -15.75 2.22
CA PHE A 65 2.36 -15.93 2.39
C PHE A 65 2.78 -17.39 2.48
N SER A 66 3.98 -17.69 1.97
CA SER A 66 4.67 -18.96 2.18
C SER A 66 5.79 -18.80 3.20
N ASP A 67 5.82 -19.64 4.25
CA ASP A 67 6.90 -19.64 5.24
C ASP A 67 8.24 -20.03 4.58
N ALA A 68 9.17 -19.07 4.48
CA ALA A 68 10.51 -19.31 3.97
C ALA A 68 11.43 -19.96 5.01
N GLY A 69 10.97 -20.10 6.26
CA GLY A 69 11.72 -20.65 7.37
C GLY A 69 12.77 -19.69 7.94
N TRP A 70 13.72 -20.26 8.68
CA TRP A 70 14.81 -19.51 9.31
C TRP A 70 15.87 -19.13 8.29
N THR A 71 15.95 -17.84 7.97
CA THR A 71 16.87 -17.36 6.92
C THR A 71 18.24 -16.97 7.45
N ASP A 72 18.36 -16.59 8.74
CA ASP A 72 19.66 -16.23 9.32
C ASP A 72 19.83 -16.55 10.82
N GLN A 73 20.74 -17.48 11.12
CA GLN A 73 21.12 -17.91 12.47
C GLN A 73 22.54 -17.40 12.79
N GLY A 74 22.68 -16.29 13.52
CA GLY A 74 23.94 -15.93 14.19
C GLY A 74 24.53 -14.52 14.01
N PRO A 75 24.39 -13.81 12.87
CA PRO A 75 25.07 -12.51 12.67
C PRO A 75 24.17 -11.27 12.81
N ILE A 76 22.89 -11.39 13.18
CA ILE A 76 21.95 -10.26 13.35
C ILE A 76 22.03 -9.65 14.78
N GLY A 77 22.99 -10.10 15.59
CA GLY A 77 23.16 -9.70 17.00
C GLY A 77 23.32 -8.19 17.23
N GLY A 78 23.90 -7.46 16.27
CA GLY A 78 24.05 -6.00 16.26
C GLY A 78 22.75 -5.24 15.95
N TRP A 79 21.95 -5.74 15.01
CA TRP A 79 20.63 -5.20 14.64
C TRP A 79 19.68 -5.14 15.83
N TRP A 80 19.75 -6.15 16.71
CA TRP A 80 18.91 -6.23 17.92
C TRP A 80 19.32 -5.26 19.03
N ALA A 81 20.60 -4.92 19.09
CA ALA A 81 21.06 -3.84 19.96
C ALA A 81 20.76 -2.48 19.31
N GLY A 82 20.22 -2.42 18.10
CA GLY A 82 19.85 -1.18 17.44
C GLY A 82 18.63 -0.53 18.08
N ARG A 83 18.66 0.80 18.18
CA ARG A 83 17.48 1.57 18.65
C ARG A 83 16.39 1.63 17.58
N GLN A 84 16.78 1.58 16.31
CA GLN A 84 15.90 1.73 15.15
C GLN A 84 16.34 0.78 14.04
N ARG A 85 15.36 0.34 13.26
CA ARG A 85 15.42 -0.76 12.31
C ARG A 85 14.52 -0.42 11.12
N PHE A 86 14.99 -0.72 9.92
CA PHE A 86 14.31 -0.45 8.67
C PHE A 86 14.53 -1.61 7.69
N VAL A 87 13.67 -1.63 6.68
CA VAL A 87 13.74 -2.49 5.50
C VAL A 87 13.66 -1.54 4.29
N GLY A 88 14.48 -1.77 3.27
CA GLY A 88 14.49 -0.97 2.05
C GLY A 88 15.77 -1.16 1.23
N ASP A 89 15.68 -1.03 -0.09
CA ASP A 89 16.81 -1.16 -1.01
C ASP A 89 17.81 0.01 -0.88
N VAL A 90 18.91 -0.20 -0.15
CA VAL A 90 19.93 0.85 0.04
C VAL A 90 21.01 0.83 -1.03
N ASN A 91 21.02 -0.18 -1.90
CA ASN A 91 22.10 -0.43 -2.85
C ASN A 91 21.64 -0.41 -4.32
N GLY A 92 20.33 -0.32 -4.57
CA GLY A 92 19.69 -0.21 -5.87
C GLY A 92 19.69 -1.52 -6.66
N ASP A 93 19.68 -2.68 -6.00
CA ASP A 93 19.64 -3.98 -6.67
C ASP A 93 18.24 -4.59 -6.81
N GLY A 94 17.21 -3.84 -6.41
CA GLY A 94 15.81 -4.22 -6.48
C GLY A 94 15.40 -5.22 -5.40
N LYS A 95 16.20 -5.38 -4.34
CA LYS A 95 15.84 -6.15 -3.14
C LYS A 95 15.97 -5.27 -1.92
N ASP A 96 15.03 -5.41 -1.02
CA ASP A 96 15.08 -4.72 0.25
C ASP A 96 16.14 -5.30 1.18
N ASP A 97 16.94 -4.40 1.75
CA ASP A 97 18.00 -4.70 2.70
C ASP A 97 17.54 -4.46 4.14
N LEU A 98 18.18 -5.12 5.12
CA LEU A 98 17.95 -4.79 6.53
C LEU A 98 18.93 -3.71 6.98
N VAL A 99 18.41 -2.67 7.62
CA VAL A 99 19.22 -1.58 8.16
C VAL A 99 18.98 -1.43 9.65
N ALA A 100 20.05 -1.36 10.46
CA ALA A 100 19.96 -0.93 11.85
C ALA A 100 20.86 0.24 12.16
N ILE A 101 20.38 1.03 13.11
CA ILE A 101 21.18 2.00 13.82
C ILE A 101 21.49 1.46 15.21
N THR A 102 22.76 1.15 15.49
CA THR A 102 23.22 0.57 16.76
C THR A 102 22.90 1.47 17.96
N ALA A 103 22.60 0.90 19.14
CA ALA A 103 22.42 1.68 20.38
C ALA A 103 23.73 1.99 21.11
N ASP A 104 24.88 1.64 20.53
CA ASP A 104 26.18 1.99 21.10
C ASP A 104 26.44 3.51 21.01
N GLY A 105 27.47 3.98 21.71
CA GLY A 105 27.76 5.41 21.77
C GLY A 105 28.13 6.05 20.42
N ALA A 106 28.42 5.24 19.40
CA ALA A 106 28.73 5.70 18.05
C ALA A 106 27.48 5.80 17.16
N GLN A 107 26.42 5.01 17.45
CA GLN A 107 25.21 4.90 16.64
C GLN A 107 25.55 4.67 15.16
N ARG A 108 26.18 3.54 14.88
CA ARG A 108 26.60 3.14 13.54
C ARG A 108 25.40 2.64 12.74
N VAL A 109 25.43 2.84 11.43
CA VAL A 109 24.52 2.19 10.49
C VAL A 109 25.14 0.87 10.07
N GLU A 110 24.44 -0.22 10.33
CA GLU A 110 24.79 -1.56 9.87
C GLU A 110 23.74 -2.00 8.84
N VAL A 111 24.19 -2.58 7.73
CA VAL A 111 23.35 -3.06 6.62
C VAL A 111 23.61 -4.54 6.37
N TRP A 112 22.54 -5.32 6.25
CA TRP A 112 22.57 -6.70 5.80
C TRP A 112 21.90 -6.77 4.43
N TYR A 113 22.67 -7.14 3.40
CA TYR A 113 22.19 -7.09 2.02
C TYR A 113 21.29 -8.27 1.67
N GLY A 114 20.16 -8.00 1.01
CA GLY A 114 19.19 -8.98 0.56
C GLY A 114 19.71 -9.87 -0.57
N ASN A 115 19.44 -11.16 -0.48
CA ASN A 115 19.73 -12.13 -1.53
C ASN A 115 18.41 -12.68 -2.11
N SER A 116 18.43 -13.14 -3.35
CA SER A 116 17.25 -13.62 -4.11
C SER A 116 16.51 -14.84 -3.56
N GLY A 117 16.82 -15.26 -2.33
CA GLY A 117 16.09 -16.29 -1.60
C GLY A 117 15.64 -15.80 -0.21
N GLY A 118 15.53 -14.47 -0.02
CA GLY A 118 15.15 -13.80 1.24
C GLY A 118 16.10 -14.04 2.41
N THR A 119 17.37 -14.36 2.11
CA THR A 119 18.46 -14.47 3.11
C THR A 119 19.33 -13.23 3.05
N PHE A 120 20.09 -12.94 4.11
CA PHE A 120 20.86 -11.71 4.18
C PHE A 120 22.36 -11.94 4.34
N SER A 121 23.16 -11.00 3.86
CA SER A 121 24.61 -11.05 4.06
C SER A 121 24.98 -10.86 5.54
N SER A 122 26.24 -11.11 5.89
CA SER A 122 26.77 -10.57 7.15
C SER A 122 26.74 -9.04 7.14
N PRO A 123 26.57 -8.37 8.30
CA PRO A 123 26.42 -6.93 8.33
C PRO A 123 27.69 -6.21 7.88
N THR A 124 27.51 -5.17 7.09
CA THR A 124 28.53 -4.18 6.78
C THR A 124 28.24 -2.90 7.56
N VAL A 125 29.28 -2.26 8.10
CA VAL A 125 29.13 -0.94 8.72
C VAL A 125 29.16 0.12 7.64
N SER A 126 27.98 0.59 7.23
CA SER A 126 27.77 1.52 6.12
C SER A 126 27.96 2.99 6.52
N TYR A 127 27.91 3.31 7.82
CA TYR A 127 28.23 4.63 8.36
C TYR A 127 28.57 4.57 9.85
N ASN A 128 29.56 5.37 10.31
CA ASN A 128 30.17 5.18 11.64
C ASN A 128 29.93 6.30 12.68
N GLU A 129 29.34 7.43 12.31
CA GLU A 129 29.35 8.63 13.17
C GLU A 129 28.01 9.37 13.26
N LEU A 130 26.90 8.65 13.45
CA LEU A 130 25.61 9.36 13.62
C LEU A 130 25.53 10.07 14.97
N ALA A 131 26.09 9.48 16.04
CA ALA A 131 25.94 9.99 17.41
C ALA A 131 26.40 11.44 17.64
N ASN A 132 27.46 11.90 16.95
CA ASN A 132 27.99 13.26 17.10
C ASN A 132 27.10 14.33 16.44
N GLN A 133 26.18 13.91 15.58
CA GLN A 133 25.23 14.77 14.89
C GLN A 133 23.83 14.67 15.56
N TRP A 134 23.65 13.76 16.55
CA TRP A 134 22.35 13.20 16.95
C TRP A 134 22.12 13.03 18.46
N TRP A 135 21.37 13.94 19.08
CA TRP A 135 20.78 13.67 20.41
C TRP A 135 19.31 14.07 20.57
N SER A 136 18.67 14.66 19.56
CA SER A 136 17.27 15.13 19.67
C SER A 136 16.29 14.51 18.67
N ALA A 137 16.75 13.64 17.76
CA ALA A 137 15.89 13.07 16.73
C ALA A 137 14.96 11.99 17.32
N LYS A 138 13.65 12.26 17.29
CA LYS A 138 12.62 11.36 17.81
C LYS A 138 12.24 10.26 16.82
N GLU A 139 12.24 10.57 15.54
CA GLU A 139 11.82 9.67 14.45
C GLU A 139 12.88 9.69 13.34
N LYS A 140 13.03 8.55 12.68
CA LYS A 140 13.96 8.34 11.56
C LYS A 140 13.27 7.45 10.54
N PHE A 141 13.64 7.62 9.29
CA PHE A 141 13.03 7.00 8.13
C PHE A 141 14.11 6.51 7.18
N LEU A 142 13.70 5.62 6.29
CA LEU A 142 14.49 5.11 5.18
C LEU A 142 13.63 5.26 3.91
N GLY A 143 14.19 5.81 2.83
CA GLY A 143 13.51 5.97 1.54
C GLY A 143 14.30 6.88 0.60
N ASP A 144 14.11 6.73 -0.71
CA ASP A 144 14.87 7.47 -1.74
C ASP A 144 14.36 8.91 -1.87
N VAL A 145 15.03 9.88 -1.24
CA VAL A 145 14.57 11.29 -1.19
C VAL A 145 15.06 12.08 -2.40
N ASP A 146 16.10 11.61 -3.08
CA ASP A 146 16.70 12.31 -4.21
C ASP A 146 16.48 11.66 -5.58
N GLY A 147 15.85 10.49 -5.61
CA GLY A 147 15.38 9.79 -6.80
C GLY A 147 16.53 9.10 -7.53
N ASP A 148 17.59 8.72 -6.82
CA ASP A 148 18.76 8.06 -7.39
C ASP A 148 18.67 6.52 -7.40
N GLY A 149 17.56 5.98 -6.87
CA GLY A 149 17.29 4.55 -6.77
C GLY A 149 17.94 3.88 -5.56
N HIS A 150 18.46 4.66 -4.60
CA HIS A 150 19.03 4.15 -3.36
C HIS A 150 18.34 4.79 -2.16
N ALA A 151 17.89 3.97 -1.21
CA ALA A 151 17.22 4.51 -0.04
C ALA A 151 18.17 5.38 0.83
N ASP A 152 17.68 6.54 1.24
CA ASP A 152 18.37 7.51 2.09
C ASP A 152 17.92 7.38 3.55
N ILE A 153 18.82 7.68 4.48
CA ILE A 153 18.42 7.84 5.89
C ILE A 153 17.96 9.28 6.12
N VAL A 154 16.76 9.43 6.67
CA VAL A 154 16.19 10.72 7.05
C VAL A 154 15.99 10.80 8.56
N ALA A 155 16.40 11.90 9.18
CA ALA A 155 16.16 12.16 10.60
C ALA A 155 15.68 13.59 10.85
N LEU A 156 14.66 13.72 11.69
CA LEU A 156 14.14 15.01 12.13
C LEU A 156 14.80 15.44 13.43
N SER A 157 15.24 16.69 13.50
CA SER A 157 15.89 17.24 14.70
C SER A 157 15.38 18.64 15.01
N GLY A 158 15.56 19.07 16.25
CA GLY A 158 15.29 20.45 16.65
C GLY A 158 16.38 21.01 17.56
N ASP A 159 16.47 22.34 17.60
CA ASP A 159 17.36 23.07 18.48
C ASP A 159 16.62 23.71 19.68
N GLN A 160 17.40 24.28 20.61
CA GLN A 160 16.88 24.94 21.81
C GLN A 160 16.04 26.20 21.53
N TYR A 161 16.04 26.70 20.30
CA TYR A 161 15.29 27.88 19.87
C TYR A 161 13.97 27.49 19.19
N GLY A 162 13.66 26.19 19.11
CA GLY A 162 12.46 25.67 18.47
C GLY A 162 12.59 25.61 16.94
N ASN A 163 13.78 25.79 16.36
CA ASN A 163 13.98 25.52 14.95
C ASN A 163 14.02 24.01 14.71
N GLN A 164 13.63 23.61 13.50
CA GLN A 164 13.56 22.22 13.09
C GLN A 164 14.36 22.00 11.83
N TYR A 165 14.91 20.80 11.73
CA TYR A 165 15.79 20.43 10.64
C TYR A 165 15.51 19.01 10.20
N THR A 166 15.49 18.82 8.89
CA THR A 166 15.69 17.51 8.26
C THR A 166 17.18 17.28 8.11
N ASN A 167 17.60 16.04 8.30
CA ASN A 167 18.95 15.60 8.05
C ASN A 167 18.86 14.37 7.14
N VAL A 168 19.55 14.42 6.00
CA VAL A 168 19.55 13.35 5.01
C VAL A 168 20.97 12.82 4.85
N TRP A 169 21.15 11.51 4.99
CA TRP A 169 22.38 10.82 4.61
C TRP A 169 22.05 10.03 3.35
N LYS A 170 22.58 10.49 2.22
CA LYS A 170 22.20 9.93 0.94
C LYS A 170 22.77 8.53 0.73
N GLY A 171 21.98 7.61 0.22
CA GLY A 171 22.39 6.28 -0.19
C GLY A 171 23.45 6.33 -1.29
N ARG A 172 24.08 5.20 -1.54
CA ARG A 172 25.02 5.01 -2.63
C ARG A 172 24.89 3.59 -3.14
N ALA A 173 25.22 3.37 -4.41
CA ALA A 173 25.25 2.04 -5.03
C ALA A 173 26.11 0.97 -4.33
N ASP A 174 27.00 1.35 -3.39
CA ASP A 174 27.75 0.39 -2.58
C ASP A 174 27.08 0.09 -1.22
N GLY A 175 25.85 0.58 -1.01
CA GLY A 175 25.08 0.52 0.24
C GLY A 175 25.68 1.32 1.41
N SER A 176 26.65 2.19 1.14
CA SER A 176 27.20 3.14 2.13
C SER A 176 26.44 4.47 2.11
N PHE A 177 26.55 5.24 3.19
CA PHE A 177 25.85 6.53 3.29
C PHE A 177 26.77 7.74 3.17
N GLY A 178 26.21 8.80 2.59
CA GLY A 178 26.76 10.14 2.42
C GLY A 178 27.09 10.87 3.71
N ALA A 179 27.79 12.00 3.58
CA ALA A 179 27.81 12.99 4.66
C ALA A 179 26.42 13.62 4.79
N ASN A 180 26.04 13.99 6.02
CA ASN A 180 24.72 14.53 6.27
C ASN A 180 24.49 15.88 5.58
N VAL A 181 23.30 16.04 5.01
CA VAL A 181 22.78 17.32 4.53
C VAL A 181 21.71 17.76 5.52
N GLN A 182 22.01 18.80 6.30
CA GLN A 182 21.05 19.38 7.25
C GLN A 182 20.36 20.60 6.63
N THR A 183 19.03 20.58 6.60
CA THR A 183 18.21 21.68 6.07
C THR A 183 17.22 22.13 7.12
N ARG A 184 17.14 23.45 7.34
CA ARG A 184 16.13 24.02 8.24
C ARG A 184 14.77 23.99 7.55
N VAL A 185 13.77 23.43 8.23
CA VAL A 185 12.39 23.33 7.73
C VAL A 185 11.45 24.14 8.62
N VAL A 186 10.45 24.77 8.01
CA VAL A 186 9.44 25.60 8.70
C VAL A 186 8.11 24.90 8.54
N ALA A 187 7.80 23.92 9.40
CA ALA A 187 6.63 23.09 9.14
C ALA A 187 6.12 22.27 10.32
N LEU A 188 7.02 21.57 11.02
CA LEU A 188 6.61 20.44 11.85
C LEU A 188 6.50 20.82 13.33
N THR A 189 5.53 21.66 13.72
CA THR A 189 5.27 22.06 15.12
C THR A 189 5.55 20.97 16.19
N PRO A 190 6.02 21.29 17.40
CA PRO A 190 6.58 20.30 18.35
C PRO A 190 5.62 19.20 18.89
N TYR A 191 4.40 19.12 18.37
CA TYR A 191 3.33 18.19 18.76
C TYR A 191 2.86 17.35 17.57
N HIS A 192 3.72 16.46 17.04
CA HIS A 192 3.32 15.55 15.97
C HIS A 192 3.05 14.15 16.49
N SER A 193 2.01 13.52 15.92
CA SER A 193 1.86 12.07 15.84
C SER A 193 2.91 11.49 14.88
N ARG A 194 2.96 10.16 14.74
CA ARG A 194 3.82 9.43 13.80
C ARG A 194 3.92 10.14 12.43
N GLN A 195 5.14 10.32 11.92
CA GLN A 195 5.41 10.82 10.56
C GLN A 195 5.69 9.66 9.59
N PHE A 196 5.65 9.95 8.28
CA PHE A 196 5.83 8.98 7.20
C PHE A 196 6.73 9.56 6.11
N LEU A 197 7.31 8.69 5.31
CA LEU A 197 8.15 9.04 4.18
C LEU A 197 7.65 8.23 2.97
N ASP A 198 7.17 8.90 1.94
CA ASP A 198 6.58 8.26 0.74
C ASP A 198 6.35 9.26 -0.41
N ASP A 199 6.23 8.81 -1.66
CA ASP A 199 6.09 9.68 -2.85
C ASP A 199 4.64 10.16 -3.05
N VAL A 200 4.30 11.34 -2.52
CA VAL A 200 2.92 11.86 -2.54
C VAL A 200 2.54 12.45 -3.90
N ASN A 201 3.54 12.83 -4.71
CA ASN A 201 3.31 13.57 -5.95
C ASN A 201 3.63 12.77 -7.23
N GLY A 202 4.21 11.57 -7.10
CA GLY A 202 4.52 10.64 -8.17
C GLY A 202 5.76 11.05 -8.96
N ASP A 203 6.71 11.76 -8.33
CA ASP A 203 7.92 12.25 -8.98
C ASP A 203 9.14 11.33 -8.81
N GLY A 204 8.94 10.16 -8.19
CA GLY A 204 9.92 9.13 -7.90
C GLY A 204 10.80 9.45 -6.69
N ARG A 205 10.43 10.42 -5.84
CA ARG A 205 11.15 10.77 -4.61
C ARG A 205 10.23 10.68 -3.42
N ALA A 206 10.76 10.13 -2.33
CA ALA A 206 10.05 10.05 -1.08
C ALA A 206 9.92 11.44 -0.45
N ASP A 207 8.69 11.84 -0.19
CA ASP A 207 8.30 13.08 0.49
C ASP A 207 8.10 12.82 1.98
N LEU A 208 8.25 13.87 2.80
CA LEU A 208 8.02 13.78 4.24
C LEU A 208 6.61 14.26 4.62
N ILE A 209 5.83 13.37 5.23
CA ILE A 209 4.45 13.62 5.62
C ILE A 209 4.32 13.68 7.15
N GLY A 210 3.81 14.80 7.66
CA GLY A 210 3.59 15.05 9.07
C GLY A 210 2.14 15.44 9.37
N PHE A 211 1.61 14.98 10.50
CA PHE A 211 0.23 15.26 10.93
C PHE A 211 0.24 16.11 12.18
N SER A 212 -0.43 17.27 12.12
CA SER A 212 -0.56 18.15 13.27
C SER A 212 -1.46 17.55 14.36
N GLN A 213 -1.07 17.69 15.62
CA GLN A 213 -1.94 17.41 16.77
C GLN A 213 -2.73 18.64 17.23
N ASP A 214 -2.58 19.80 16.57
CA ASP A 214 -3.51 20.89 16.81
C ASP A 214 -4.92 20.47 16.35
N GLY A 215 -5.96 20.99 16.98
CA GLY A 215 -7.34 20.57 16.71
C GLY A 215 -7.81 20.78 15.26
N ALA A 216 -6.98 21.38 14.40
CA ALA A 216 -7.18 21.53 12.96
C ALA A 216 -6.77 20.26 12.17
N ALA A 217 -5.93 19.39 12.76
CA ALA A 217 -5.49 18.12 12.17
C ALA A 217 -4.88 18.27 10.76
N ASN A 218 -4.16 19.38 10.53
CA ASN A 218 -3.48 19.67 9.27
C ASN A 218 -2.47 18.59 8.90
N ILE A 219 -2.33 18.35 7.60
CA ILE A 219 -1.28 17.52 7.03
C ILE A 219 -0.21 18.46 6.45
N HIS A 220 1.05 18.18 6.76
CA HIS A 220 2.20 18.90 6.26
C HIS A 220 2.98 17.96 5.35
N VAL A 221 3.16 18.36 4.10
CA VAL A 221 3.97 17.61 3.12
C VAL A 221 5.20 18.46 2.79
N LEU A 222 6.38 17.89 2.93
CA LEU A 222 7.62 18.50 2.46
C LEU A 222 8.15 17.62 1.33
N LEU A 223 8.21 18.18 0.12
CA LEU A 223 8.57 17.41 -1.07
C LEU A 223 10.07 17.11 -1.12
N GLY A 224 10.43 15.88 -1.46
CA GLY A 224 11.78 15.43 -1.72
C GLY A 224 12.41 16.15 -2.91
N GLN A 225 13.71 16.41 -2.84
CA GLN A 225 14.45 17.11 -3.90
C GLN A 225 15.69 16.32 -4.28
N ALA A 226 16.00 16.32 -5.58
CA ALA A 226 17.16 15.65 -6.18
C ALA A 226 18.54 16.04 -5.62
N ASN A 227 18.61 17.00 -4.68
CA ASN A 227 19.82 17.34 -3.96
C ASN A 227 19.89 16.72 -2.54
N GLY A 228 18.97 15.82 -2.20
CA GLY A 228 18.83 15.22 -0.87
C GLY A 228 18.33 16.20 0.19
N THR A 229 17.44 17.12 -0.18
CA THR A 229 16.79 18.04 0.75
C THR A 229 15.27 18.03 0.56
N PHE A 230 14.56 18.78 1.40
CA PHE A 230 13.10 18.87 1.35
C PHE A 230 12.65 20.31 1.06
N SER A 231 11.49 20.47 0.42
CA SER A 231 10.85 21.76 0.21
C SER A 231 10.41 22.43 1.52
N ASN A 232 9.93 23.68 1.43
CA ASN A 232 9.07 24.20 2.49
C ASN A 232 7.78 23.39 2.54
N ALA A 233 7.14 23.32 3.72
CA ALA A 233 5.90 22.57 3.82
C ALA A 233 4.78 23.17 2.98
N ILE A 234 4.10 22.26 2.30
CA ILE A 234 2.78 22.43 1.74
C ILE A 234 1.81 22.05 2.85
N TYR A 235 0.84 22.93 3.09
CA TYR A 235 -0.23 22.67 4.05
C TYR A 235 -1.41 22.10 3.28
N THR A 236 -1.81 20.90 3.67
CA THR A 236 -2.95 20.21 3.10
C THR A 236 -3.95 19.97 4.22
N HIS A 237 -5.24 20.09 3.88
CA HIS A 237 -6.43 19.98 4.75
C HIS A 237 -7.08 21.29 5.22
N ASP A 238 -8.27 21.61 4.67
CA ASP A 238 -9.35 22.34 5.36
C ASP A 238 -10.73 21.97 4.74
N GLU A 239 -11.78 21.90 5.57
CA GLU A 239 -13.24 21.83 5.28
C GLU A 239 -14.04 20.52 5.04
N LEU A 240 -13.62 19.32 5.48
CA LEU A 240 -14.56 18.18 5.70
C LEU A 240 -14.32 17.45 7.02
N ALA A 241 -14.07 18.23 8.07
CA ALA A 241 -13.86 17.76 9.43
C ALA A 241 -15.07 16.99 10.01
N SER A 242 -15.16 15.68 9.74
CA SER A 242 -15.38 14.78 10.87
C SER A 242 -14.06 14.66 11.59
N GLY A 243 -13.81 15.57 12.54
CA GLY A 243 -12.55 15.66 13.26
C GLY A 243 -12.15 14.30 13.83
N SER A 244 -10.94 13.82 13.51
CA SER A 244 -10.18 12.83 14.30
C SER A 244 -8.89 12.36 13.58
N LEU A 245 -8.34 13.00 12.54
CA LEU A 245 -7.01 12.59 12.02
C LEU A 245 -5.93 12.65 13.11
N SER A 246 -6.04 13.58 14.06
CA SER A 246 -5.16 13.69 15.22
C SER A 246 -5.26 12.53 16.22
N SER A 247 -6.33 11.73 16.20
CA SER A 247 -6.59 10.67 17.20
C SER A 247 -6.87 9.27 16.62
N VAL A 248 -6.87 9.10 15.30
CA VAL A 248 -6.94 7.77 14.65
C VAL A 248 -5.55 7.14 14.51
N GLU A 249 -5.43 5.98 13.88
CA GLU A 249 -4.16 5.50 13.31
C GLU A 249 -4.07 5.97 11.85
N LYS A 250 -2.86 6.15 11.32
CA LYS A 250 -2.63 6.54 9.93
C LYS A 250 -1.59 5.61 9.32
N TYR A 251 -1.72 5.39 8.03
CA TYR A 251 -0.73 4.75 7.16
C TYR A 251 -0.67 5.56 5.87
N VAL A 252 0.50 5.52 5.22
CA VAL A 252 0.75 6.18 3.94
C VAL A 252 1.32 5.14 2.99
N GLY A 253 0.82 5.12 1.76
CA GLY A 253 1.10 4.11 0.73
C GLY A 253 0.19 4.29 -0.48
N ASP A 254 0.59 3.82 -1.65
CA ASP A 254 -0.21 3.89 -2.88
C ASP A 254 -1.30 2.81 -2.89
N VAL A 255 -2.41 3.05 -2.19
CA VAL A 255 -3.53 2.10 -2.10
C VAL A 255 -4.40 2.07 -3.35
N ASN A 256 -4.03 2.83 -4.38
CA ASN A 256 -4.86 3.05 -5.55
C ASN A 256 -4.22 2.72 -6.90
N GLY A 257 -2.90 2.57 -6.92
CA GLY A 257 -2.10 2.22 -8.08
C GLY A 257 -1.91 3.37 -9.07
N ASP A 258 -2.09 4.62 -8.64
CA ASP A 258 -1.87 5.80 -9.47
C ASP A 258 -0.43 6.35 -9.43
N GLY A 259 0.44 5.63 -8.72
CA GLY A 259 1.85 5.93 -8.52
C GLY A 259 2.09 7.02 -7.49
N ARG A 260 1.11 7.34 -6.64
CA ARG A 260 1.23 8.34 -5.57
C ARG A 260 0.74 7.78 -4.25
N ALA A 261 1.46 8.14 -3.21
CA ALA A 261 1.11 7.76 -1.85
C ALA A 261 -0.19 8.44 -1.41
N ASP A 262 -1.09 7.63 -0.85
CA ASP A 262 -2.36 8.02 -0.24
C ASP A 262 -2.28 7.95 1.28
N ILE A 263 -3.29 8.48 1.97
CA ILE A 263 -3.44 8.31 3.42
C ILE A 263 -4.62 7.40 3.74
N VAL A 264 -4.35 6.35 4.52
CA VAL A 264 -5.37 5.49 5.15
C VAL A 264 -5.51 5.85 6.63
N ALA A 265 -6.66 6.40 7.01
CA ALA A 265 -6.96 6.80 8.38
C ALA A 265 -7.99 5.87 9.05
N LEU A 266 -7.59 5.16 10.11
CA LEU A 266 -8.41 4.10 10.74
C LEU A 266 -9.20 4.59 11.96
N GLY A 267 -10.51 4.81 11.79
CA GLY A 267 -11.44 5.26 12.83
C GLY A 267 -11.95 4.13 13.73
N THR A 268 -11.68 4.23 15.04
CA THR A 268 -11.98 3.18 16.03
C THR A 268 -13.45 3.00 16.42
N GLY A 269 -14.31 3.99 16.14
CA GLY A 269 -15.71 4.00 16.58
C GLY A 269 -16.68 3.25 15.65
N ASN A 270 -16.44 3.29 14.35
CA ASN A 270 -17.36 2.77 13.32
C ASN A 270 -16.72 1.70 12.43
N GLN A 271 -15.52 1.20 12.78
CA GLN A 271 -14.76 0.25 11.94
C GLN A 271 -14.54 0.81 10.53
N THR A 272 -14.22 2.11 10.42
CA THR A 272 -14.16 2.80 9.13
C THR A 272 -12.72 3.23 8.86
N ALA A 273 -12.19 2.86 7.71
CA ALA A 273 -11.01 3.49 7.13
C ALA A 273 -11.44 4.63 6.20
N VAL A 274 -10.80 5.79 6.32
CA VAL A 274 -11.02 6.95 5.44
C VAL A 274 -9.77 7.14 4.59
N ILE A 275 -9.96 7.25 3.27
CA ILE A 275 -8.87 7.34 2.30
C ILE A 275 -8.79 8.78 1.80
N TYR A 276 -7.57 9.32 1.82
CA TYR A 276 -7.26 10.59 1.17
C TYR A 276 -6.26 10.34 0.06
N ALA A 277 -6.65 10.65 -1.18
CA ALA A 277 -5.81 10.44 -2.35
C ALA A 277 -4.74 11.53 -2.49
N GLY A 278 -3.51 11.13 -2.77
CA GLY A 278 -2.38 11.99 -3.09
C GLY A 278 -2.53 12.67 -4.46
N THR A 279 -2.11 13.93 -4.55
CA THR A 279 -2.18 14.71 -5.80
C THR A 279 -0.79 15.11 -6.26
N ALA A 280 -0.62 15.29 -7.58
CA ALA A 280 0.65 15.62 -8.21
C ALA A 280 1.28 16.96 -7.75
N ASP A 281 0.57 17.78 -6.98
CA ASP A 281 1.08 19.00 -6.35
C ASP A 281 1.41 18.82 -4.85
N GLY A 282 1.41 17.58 -4.34
CA GLY A 282 1.73 17.25 -2.95
C GLY A 282 0.59 17.52 -1.97
N HIS A 283 -0.65 17.65 -2.46
CA HIS A 283 -1.85 17.78 -1.63
C HIS A 283 -2.54 16.43 -1.41
N PHE A 284 -3.49 16.40 -0.48
CA PHE A 284 -4.36 15.25 -0.22
C PHE A 284 -5.82 15.68 -0.35
N THR A 285 -6.62 14.85 -1.01
CA THR A 285 -8.07 15.08 -1.16
C THR A 285 -8.86 13.89 -0.63
N TYR A 286 -10.03 14.13 -0.04
CA TYR A 286 -10.89 13.01 0.37
C TYR A 286 -11.27 12.18 -0.87
N SER A 287 -11.04 10.88 -0.79
CA SER A 287 -11.44 9.92 -1.83
C SER A 287 -12.77 9.26 -1.45
N HIS A 288 -12.74 8.35 -0.48
CA HIS A 288 -13.91 7.61 0.02
C HIS A 288 -13.64 7.07 1.44
N SER A 289 -14.58 6.26 1.95
CA SER A 289 -14.44 5.56 3.23
C SER A 289 -15.01 4.16 3.15
N ILE A 290 -14.42 3.24 3.88
CA ILE A 290 -14.70 1.80 3.80
C ILE A 290 -14.77 1.15 5.17
N SER A 291 -15.57 0.10 5.28
CA SER A 291 -15.68 -0.66 6.52
C SER A 291 -14.59 -1.72 6.58
N THR A 292 -13.85 -1.79 7.69
CA THR A 292 -12.85 -2.83 7.92
C THR A 292 -12.72 -3.19 9.38
N GLN A 293 -12.56 -4.48 9.65
CA GLN A 293 -12.30 -4.98 10.99
C GLN A 293 -10.96 -4.46 11.55
N LEU A 294 -9.97 -4.15 10.70
CA LEU A 294 -8.65 -3.61 11.11
C LEU A 294 -8.75 -2.18 11.71
N ALA A 295 -9.88 -1.51 11.50
CA ALA A 295 -10.22 -0.23 12.14
C ALA A 295 -11.02 -0.41 13.44
N SER A 296 -11.31 -1.63 13.89
CA SER A 296 -12.04 -1.83 15.14
C SER A 296 -11.17 -1.58 16.38
N SER A 297 -11.81 -1.34 17.52
CA SER A 297 -11.10 -1.09 18.79
C SER A 297 -10.24 -2.27 19.27
N SER A 298 -10.50 -3.51 18.83
CA SER A 298 -9.65 -4.66 19.15
C SER A 298 -8.31 -4.65 18.40
N TRP A 299 -8.25 -3.89 17.30
CA TRP A 299 -7.08 -3.72 16.44
C TRP A 299 -6.30 -2.43 16.72
N TYR A 300 -6.77 -1.59 17.65
CA TYR A 300 -6.10 -0.35 18.01
C TYR A 300 -4.76 -0.64 18.72
N GLY A 301 -3.68 0.02 18.27
CA GLY A 301 -2.33 -0.17 18.78
C GLY A 301 -1.68 -1.50 18.37
N LYS A 302 -2.33 -2.28 17.51
CA LYS A 302 -1.74 -3.48 16.89
C LYS A 302 -0.90 -3.06 15.69
N PHE A 303 0.09 -3.88 15.35
CA PHE A 303 0.93 -3.63 14.19
C PHE A 303 0.08 -3.71 12.93
N LYS A 304 0.13 -2.65 12.13
CA LYS A 304 -0.40 -2.59 10.78
C LYS A 304 0.60 -1.85 9.89
N GLU A 305 0.56 -2.15 8.60
CA GLU A 305 1.43 -1.57 7.57
C GLU A 305 0.70 -1.62 6.22
N LEU A 306 1.10 -0.74 5.30
CA LEU A 306 0.68 -0.73 3.90
C LEU A 306 1.84 -1.30 3.08
N ALA A 307 1.53 -2.22 2.15
CA ALA A 307 2.52 -2.90 1.32
C ALA A 307 1.86 -3.73 0.21
N ASP A 308 2.46 -3.78 -0.98
CA ASP A 308 1.98 -4.56 -2.12
C ASP A 308 2.37 -6.05 -2.00
N VAL A 309 1.56 -6.83 -1.28
CA VAL A 309 1.88 -8.23 -0.97
C VAL A 309 1.33 -9.23 -1.99
N ASP A 310 0.47 -8.77 -2.91
CA ASP A 310 -0.02 -9.57 -4.02
C ASP A 310 0.57 -9.18 -5.38
N GLY A 311 1.33 -8.09 -5.45
CA GLY A 311 2.08 -7.65 -6.62
C GLY A 311 1.20 -6.98 -7.68
N ASP A 312 0.05 -6.43 -7.29
CA ASP A 312 -0.87 -5.75 -8.19
C ASP A 312 -0.51 -4.27 -8.41
N GLY A 313 0.54 -3.78 -7.74
CA GLY A 313 1.00 -2.40 -7.79
C GLY A 313 0.26 -1.47 -6.84
N LYS A 314 -0.56 -2.00 -5.92
CA LYS A 314 -1.26 -1.24 -4.88
C LYS A 314 -0.90 -1.76 -3.50
N ASP A 315 -0.79 -0.84 -2.57
CA ASP A 315 -0.47 -1.19 -1.20
C ASP A 315 -1.68 -1.76 -0.45
N ASP A 316 -1.52 -2.94 0.10
CA ASP A 316 -2.51 -3.63 0.94
C ASP A 316 -2.38 -3.27 2.41
N LEU A 317 -3.49 -3.22 3.15
CA LEU A 317 -3.45 -3.04 4.59
C LEU A 317 -3.27 -4.37 5.31
N ILE A 318 -2.11 -4.58 5.90
CA ILE A 318 -1.79 -5.80 6.64
C ILE A 318 -1.88 -5.50 8.13
N GLY A 319 -2.47 -6.41 8.90
CA GLY A 319 -2.56 -6.34 10.35
C GLY A 319 -2.17 -7.65 11.02
N PHE A 320 -1.57 -7.57 12.20
CA PHE A 320 -1.23 -8.75 13.00
C PHE A 320 -1.82 -8.68 14.41
N SER A 321 -2.60 -9.69 14.79
CA SER A 321 -3.27 -9.77 16.10
C SER A 321 -2.36 -10.37 17.18
N GLU A 322 -2.45 -9.87 18.41
CA GLU A 322 -1.69 -10.41 19.56
C GLU A 322 -2.28 -11.71 20.13
N LEU A 323 -3.55 -11.99 19.85
CA LEU A 323 -4.20 -13.26 20.24
C LEU A 323 -3.91 -14.37 19.22
N ASP A 324 -3.28 -14.01 18.10
CA ASP A 324 -2.98 -14.89 16.99
C ASP A 324 -1.68 -14.46 16.28
N ASN A 325 -0.56 -14.51 17.00
CA ASN A 325 0.75 -14.03 16.53
C ASN A 325 1.31 -14.78 15.32
N ASP A 326 0.64 -15.86 14.93
CA ASP A 326 1.05 -16.75 13.85
C ASP A 326 0.31 -16.42 12.53
N HIS A 327 -0.62 -15.45 12.52
CA HIS A 327 -1.41 -15.07 11.35
C HIS A 327 -1.22 -13.60 10.95
N ALA A 328 -0.95 -13.38 9.66
CA ALA A 328 -1.14 -12.08 9.02
C ALA A 328 -2.61 -11.99 8.58
N HIS A 329 -3.28 -10.91 8.97
CA HIS A 329 -4.58 -10.54 8.44
C HIS A 329 -4.35 -9.50 7.36
N ILE A 330 -4.51 -9.91 6.11
CA ILE A 330 -4.35 -9.02 4.97
C ILE A 330 -5.71 -8.48 4.61
N LEU A 331 -5.73 -7.22 4.23
CA LEU A 331 -6.86 -6.53 3.68
C LEU A 331 -6.39 -5.91 2.38
N ALA A 332 -6.51 -6.67 1.30
CA ALA A 332 -6.00 -6.27 0.01
C ALA A 332 -6.86 -5.15 -0.60
N THR A 333 -6.22 -4.19 -1.28
CA THR A 333 -6.87 -3.02 -1.91
C THR A 333 -7.43 -3.33 -3.29
N SER A 334 -6.96 -4.43 -3.88
CA SER A 334 -7.73 -5.29 -4.76
C SER A 334 -7.13 -6.67 -4.65
N LEU A 335 -7.94 -7.69 -4.32
CA LEU A 335 -7.59 -8.99 -4.86
C LEU A 335 -7.82 -8.86 -6.37
N GLY A 336 -6.75 -8.73 -7.14
CA GLY A 336 -6.74 -9.15 -8.54
C GLY A 336 -7.43 -10.51 -8.61
N GLY A 337 -8.62 -10.49 -9.19
CA GLY A 337 -9.74 -11.20 -8.61
C GLY A 337 -9.88 -12.70 -8.91
N GLY A 338 -10.92 -13.24 -8.32
CA GLY A 338 -11.20 -14.67 -8.22
C GLY A 338 -12.22 -14.97 -7.13
N SER A 339 -12.51 -13.99 -6.25
CA SER A 339 -13.73 -13.99 -5.46
C SER A 339 -14.94 -13.63 -6.31
N ARG A 340 -16.13 -13.84 -5.73
CA ARG A 340 -17.41 -13.44 -6.31
C ARG A 340 -17.85 -12.17 -5.61
N ASP A 341 -17.80 -11.03 -6.29
CA ASP A 341 -18.16 -9.74 -5.73
C ASP A 341 -19.64 -9.37 -5.98
N ILE A 342 -20.20 -8.48 -5.15
CA ILE A 342 -21.58 -7.96 -5.28
C ILE A 342 -21.52 -6.44 -5.34
N LEU A 343 -21.80 -5.88 -6.51
CA LEU A 343 -21.74 -4.45 -6.80
C LEU A 343 -23.15 -3.89 -6.96
N LEU A 344 -23.44 -2.79 -6.27
CA LEU A 344 -24.74 -2.13 -6.24
C LEU A 344 -24.57 -0.63 -6.52
N GLY A 345 -24.96 -0.17 -7.73
CA GLY A 345 -24.90 1.24 -8.16
C GLY A 345 -25.96 2.12 -7.47
N GLY A 346 -27.20 1.63 -7.35
CA GLY A 346 -28.25 2.32 -6.62
C GLY A 346 -28.91 3.42 -7.44
N ASN A 347 -28.76 4.70 -7.07
CA ASN A 347 -29.41 5.81 -7.78
C ASN A 347 -28.35 6.76 -8.33
N GLY A 348 -28.50 7.15 -9.60
CA GLY A 348 -27.55 8.01 -10.30
C GLY A 348 -26.95 7.28 -11.48
N ASN A 349 -26.13 7.98 -12.27
CA ASN A 349 -25.37 7.34 -13.33
C ASN A 349 -24.07 6.79 -12.73
N ASP A 350 -23.99 5.47 -12.64
CA ASP A 350 -22.90 4.76 -12.02
C ASP A 350 -21.96 4.13 -13.05
N ARG A 351 -20.74 3.82 -12.61
CA ARG A 351 -19.77 3.09 -13.41
C ARG A 351 -19.25 1.97 -12.53
N LEU A 352 -19.66 0.75 -12.82
CA LEU A 352 -19.41 -0.49 -12.10
C LEU A 352 -18.38 -1.30 -12.88
N GLU A 353 -17.44 -1.92 -12.20
CA GLU A 353 -16.31 -2.62 -12.83
C GLU A 353 -16.16 -3.93 -12.07
N GLY A 354 -16.15 -5.09 -12.71
CA GLY A 354 -16.16 -6.37 -11.97
C GLY A 354 -14.81 -6.68 -11.33
N GLY A 355 -13.76 -6.49 -12.13
CA GLY A 355 -12.46 -7.09 -11.86
C GLY A 355 -12.38 -8.48 -12.48
N MET A 356 -11.56 -9.37 -11.90
CA MET A 356 -11.60 -10.80 -12.22
C MET A 356 -12.47 -11.52 -11.19
N GLY A 357 -13.12 -12.62 -11.55
CA GLY A 357 -13.94 -13.38 -10.60
C GLY A 357 -15.31 -13.73 -11.15
N ASP A 358 -16.22 -14.16 -10.27
CA ASP A 358 -17.59 -14.51 -10.69
C ASP A 358 -18.57 -13.47 -10.14
N ASP A 359 -18.63 -12.27 -10.71
CA ASP A 359 -19.26 -11.13 -10.05
C ASP A 359 -20.76 -11.02 -10.26
N TRP A 360 -21.39 -10.23 -9.40
CA TRP A 360 -22.80 -9.90 -9.43
C TRP A 360 -22.93 -8.37 -9.44
N LEU A 361 -23.50 -7.80 -10.50
CA LEU A 361 -23.57 -6.35 -10.71
C LEU A 361 -25.03 -5.89 -10.90
N GLU A 362 -25.46 -4.88 -10.15
CA GLU A 362 -26.75 -4.18 -10.32
C GLU A 362 -26.49 -2.68 -10.40
N GLY A 363 -26.82 -2.05 -11.53
CA GLY A 363 -26.62 -0.61 -11.75
C GLY A 363 -27.64 0.25 -10.99
N GLY A 364 -28.89 -0.20 -10.96
CA GLY A 364 -30.01 0.46 -10.32
C GLY A 364 -30.71 1.44 -11.27
N SER A 365 -30.81 2.70 -10.87
CA SER A 365 -31.51 3.73 -11.63
C SER A 365 -30.58 4.83 -12.10
N GLY A 366 -30.47 4.98 -13.41
CA GLY A 366 -29.59 5.96 -14.04
C GLY A 366 -29.15 5.43 -15.38
N ALA A 367 -28.16 6.08 -16.00
CA ALA A 367 -27.46 5.56 -17.16
C ALA A 367 -26.09 5.04 -16.69
N ASP A 368 -26.00 3.73 -16.50
CA ASP A 368 -24.88 3.09 -15.84
C ASP A 368 -23.88 2.53 -16.84
N VAL A 369 -22.63 2.34 -16.43
CA VAL A 369 -21.56 1.77 -17.26
C VAL A 369 -20.92 0.60 -16.55
N PHE A 370 -21.07 -0.62 -17.09
CA PHE A 370 -20.44 -1.84 -16.59
C PHE A 370 -19.12 -2.08 -17.33
N VAL A 371 -18.00 -2.18 -16.63
CA VAL A 371 -16.65 -2.20 -17.19
C VAL A 371 -16.03 -3.56 -16.96
N PHE A 372 -15.41 -4.09 -17.99
CA PHE A 372 -14.71 -5.36 -17.93
C PHE A 372 -13.31 -5.22 -18.50
N GLU A 373 -12.36 -5.90 -17.86
CA GLU A 373 -10.98 -6.00 -18.31
C GLU A 373 -10.63 -7.46 -18.65
N ASN A 374 -9.44 -7.73 -19.17
CA ASN A 374 -9.05 -9.12 -19.47
C ASN A 374 -9.10 -10.00 -18.21
N MET A 375 -9.46 -11.27 -18.39
CA MET A 375 -9.61 -12.25 -17.29
C MET A 375 -10.75 -11.92 -16.32
N PHE A 376 -11.82 -11.25 -16.79
CA PHE A 376 -12.94 -10.84 -15.95
C PHE A 376 -13.69 -12.00 -15.24
N GLY A 377 -13.61 -13.23 -15.74
CA GLY A 377 -14.24 -14.41 -15.11
C GLY A 377 -15.71 -14.63 -15.53
N HIS A 378 -16.60 -15.05 -14.61
CA HIS A 378 -17.99 -15.44 -14.90
C HIS A 378 -19.02 -14.50 -14.25
N ASP A 379 -19.24 -13.34 -14.88
CA ASP A 379 -20.00 -12.25 -14.30
C ASP A 379 -21.49 -12.25 -14.66
N GLU A 380 -22.30 -11.66 -13.79
CA GLU A 380 -23.74 -11.55 -13.94
C GLU A 380 -24.21 -10.10 -13.70
N ILE A 381 -24.65 -9.41 -14.76
CA ILE A 381 -25.34 -8.12 -14.67
C ILE A 381 -26.85 -8.35 -14.52
N LYS A 382 -27.46 -7.76 -13.50
CA LYS A 382 -28.82 -8.11 -13.04
C LYS A 382 -29.95 -7.28 -13.58
N ASP A 383 -29.66 -6.07 -14.00
CA ASP A 383 -30.69 -5.09 -14.33
C ASP A 383 -30.35 -4.21 -15.54
N PHE A 384 -29.45 -4.68 -16.41
CA PHE A 384 -29.02 -3.95 -17.60
C PHE A 384 -30.19 -3.43 -18.44
N GLN A 385 -30.23 -2.11 -18.64
CA GLN A 385 -31.27 -1.40 -19.38
C GLN A 385 -30.76 -0.97 -20.75
N HIS A 386 -31.27 -1.63 -21.80
CA HIS A 386 -30.97 -1.26 -23.19
C HIS A 386 -31.21 0.23 -23.46
N ALA A 387 -30.29 0.85 -24.20
CA ALA A 387 -30.29 2.27 -24.58
C ALA A 387 -30.19 3.28 -23.42
N VAL A 388 -29.98 2.79 -22.20
CA VAL A 388 -29.75 3.59 -21.00
C VAL A 388 -28.36 3.28 -20.47
N ASP A 389 -28.09 2.02 -20.19
CA ASP A 389 -26.81 1.54 -19.69
C ASP A 389 -25.84 1.20 -20.82
N ARG A 390 -24.56 1.07 -20.49
CA ARG A 390 -23.51 0.63 -21.41
C ARG A 390 -22.59 -0.40 -20.79
N ILE A 391 -21.99 -1.22 -21.64
CA ILE A 391 -20.93 -2.15 -21.29
C ILE A 391 -19.64 -1.68 -21.95
N ASP A 392 -18.62 -1.40 -21.14
CA ASP A 392 -17.30 -0.98 -21.57
C ASP A 392 -16.39 -2.20 -21.69
N LEU A 393 -16.05 -2.52 -22.93
CA LEU A 393 -15.18 -3.64 -23.32
C LEU A 393 -13.84 -3.13 -23.90
N SER A 394 -13.53 -1.84 -23.75
CA SER A 394 -12.38 -1.22 -24.41
C SER A 394 -11.01 -1.78 -23.98
N THR A 395 -10.95 -2.42 -22.82
CA THR A 395 -9.74 -3.09 -22.29
C THR A 395 -9.76 -4.61 -22.49
N VAL A 396 -10.88 -5.19 -22.95
CA VAL A 396 -11.01 -6.62 -23.27
C VAL A 396 -10.39 -6.88 -24.65
N GLY A 397 -9.13 -7.29 -24.67
CA GLY A 397 -8.34 -7.40 -25.90
C GLY A 397 -8.86 -8.44 -26.91
N ALA A 398 -9.74 -9.35 -26.47
CA ALA A 398 -10.39 -10.34 -27.33
C ALA A 398 -11.54 -9.77 -28.17
N ILE A 399 -12.16 -8.65 -27.76
CA ILE A 399 -13.38 -8.12 -28.38
C ILE A 399 -13.07 -6.71 -28.90
N THR A 400 -12.99 -6.55 -30.21
CA THR A 400 -12.40 -5.33 -30.80
C THR A 400 -13.39 -4.27 -31.24
N ASP A 401 -14.60 -4.65 -31.64
CA ASP A 401 -15.67 -3.74 -32.05
C ASP A 401 -17.05 -4.44 -32.03
N TRP A 402 -18.11 -3.70 -32.38
CA TRP A 402 -19.47 -4.24 -32.43
C TRP A 402 -19.64 -5.38 -33.44
N TRP A 403 -18.94 -5.32 -34.58
CA TRP A 403 -19.02 -6.38 -35.58
C TRP A 403 -18.43 -7.66 -35.00
N ASP A 404 -17.26 -7.56 -34.38
CA ASP A 404 -16.59 -8.67 -33.70
C ASP A 404 -17.46 -9.24 -32.57
N LEU A 405 -17.96 -8.38 -31.68
CA LEU A 405 -18.87 -8.78 -30.60
C LEU A 405 -20.10 -9.51 -31.13
N SER A 406 -20.84 -8.90 -32.07
CA SER A 406 -22.14 -9.41 -32.52
C SER A 406 -22.06 -10.74 -33.28
N GLN A 407 -20.94 -10.98 -33.97
CA GLN A 407 -20.71 -12.18 -34.77
C GLN A 407 -20.03 -13.31 -33.99
N ASN A 408 -19.07 -12.99 -33.13
CA ASN A 408 -18.16 -13.98 -32.55
C ASN A 408 -18.40 -14.20 -31.05
N HIS A 409 -18.65 -13.13 -30.29
CA HIS A 409 -18.60 -13.16 -28.82
C HIS A 409 -19.97 -13.11 -28.14
N LEU A 410 -21.02 -12.68 -28.85
CA LEU A 410 -22.37 -12.53 -28.31
C LEU A 410 -23.23 -13.76 -28.66
N VAL A 411 -23.63 -14.54 -27.66
CA VAL A 411 -24.50 -15.71 -27.82
C VAL A 411 -25.76 -15.58 -26.96
N GLU A 412 -26.83 -16.29 -27.33
CA GLU A 412 -28.05 -16.32 -26.54
C GLU A 412 -28.27 -17.72 -25.96
N SER A 413 -28.52 -17.79 -24.66
CA SER A 413 -28.83 -19.04 -23.96
C SER A 413 -29.93 -18.78 -22.93
N ASN A 414 -30.94 -19.65 -22.88
CA ASN A 414 -32.11 -19.51 -21.99
C ASN A 414 -32.83 -18.14 -22.08
N GLY A 415 -32.77 -17.47 -23.23
CA GLY A 415 -33.38 -16.14 -23.45
C GLY A 415 -32.57 -14.97 -22.91
N GLN A 416 -31.31 -15.20 -22.51
CA GLN A 416 -30.38 -14.20 -21.98
C GLN A 416 -29.15 -14.10 -22.88
N ALA A 417 -28.59 -12.91 -22.98
CA ALA A 417 -27.37 -12.62 -23.71
C ALA A 417 -26.14 -13.00 -22.87
N PHE A 418 -25.20 -13.66 -23.53
CA PHE A 418 -23.90 -14.03 -23.00
C PHE A 418 -22.83 -13.40 -23.89
N ILE A 419 -21.88 -12.72 -23.29
CA ILE A 419 -20.68 -12.21 -23.96
C ILE A 419 -19.53 -13.10 -23.51
N THR A 420 -18.75 -13.67 -24.42
CA THR A 420 -17.58 -14.49 -24.08
C THR A 420 -16.33 -13.96 -24.74
N ASP A 421 -15.18 -14.09 -24.11
CA ASP A 421 -13.88 -13.73 -24.69
C ASP A 421 -13.19 -14.89 -25.43
N ASP A 422 -13.86 -16.05 -25.55
CA ASP A 422 -13.32 -17.32 -26.07
C ASP A 422 -12.10 -17.88 -25.30
N MET A 423 -11.73 -17.28 -24.16
CA MET A 423 -10.64 -17.72 -23.28
C MET A 423 -11.14 -18.34 -21.97
N GLY A 424 -12.46 -18.53 -21.86
CA GLY A 424 -13.09 -19.17 -20.71
C GLY A 424 -13.82 -18.21 -19.77
N ASN A 425 -13.90 -16.92 -20.11
CA ASN A 425 -14.64 -15.91 -19.37
C ASN A 425 -15.96 -15.60 -20.08
N TRP A 426 -17.00 -15.27 -19.31
CA TRP A 426 -18.28 -14.81 -19.85
C TRP A 426 -19.04 -13.84 -18.94
N ILE A 427 -19.79 -12.92 -19.56
CA ILE A 427 -20.70 -11.99 -18.90
C ILE A 427 -22.13 -12.40 -19.26
N VAL A 428 -23.00 -12.53 -18.27
CA VAL A 428 -24.44 -12.80 -18.45
C VAL A 428 -25.23 -11.52 -18.21
N LEU A 429 -26.09 -11.16 -19.15
CA LEU A 429 -27.06 -10.08 -18.97
C LEU A 429 -28.41 -10.68 -18.57
N GLU A 430 -28.72 -10.67 -17.28
CA GLU A 430 -29.93 -11.31 -16.76
C GLU A 430 -31.18 -10.65 -17.33
N GLY A 431 -32.03 -11.45 -17.98
CA GLY A 431 -33.30 -10.99 -18.54
C GLY A 431 -33.17 -10.16 -19.83
N VAL A 432 -31.97 -9.98 -20.37
CA VAL A 432 -31.73 -9.22 -21.61
C VAL A 432 -31.49 -10.18 -22.76
N SER A 433 -32.26 -10.07 -23.83
CA SER A 433 -32.09 -10.91 -25.02
C SER A 433 -30.95 -10.41 -25.91
N LYS A 434 -30.27 -11.31 -26.65
CA LYS A 434 -29.28 -10.89 -27.65
C LYS A 434 -29.88 -9.93 -28.69
N ALA A 435 -31.12 -10.18 -29.10
CA ALA A 435 -31.80 -9.41 -30.13
C ALA A 435 -32.17 -7.97 -29.71
N SER A 436 -32.16 -7.65 -28.41
CA SER A 436 -32.41 -6.29 -27.92
C SER A 436 -31.16 -5.41 -27.89
N LEU A 437 -29.97 -6.00 -28.02
CA LEU A 437 -28.70 -5.26 -27.94
C LEU A 437 -28.33 -4.62 -29.27
N SER A 438 -27.61 -3.52 -29.20
CA SER A 438 -27.14 -2.70 -30.31
C SER A 438 -25.74 -2.18 -30.04
N GLU A 439 -25.07 -1.67 -31.08
CA GLU A 439 -23.78 -0.97 -30.93
C GLU A 439 -23.82 0.15 -29.87
N GLY A 440 -24.98 0.79 -29.71
CA GLY A 440 -25.18 1.84 -28.72
C GLY A 440 -25.18 1.37 -27.27
N ASP A 441 -25.15 0.07 -27.00
CA ASP A 441 -25.06 -0.49 -25.64
C ASP A 441 -23.61 -0.78 -25.22
N PHE A 442 -22.63 -0.54 -26.11
CA PHE A 442 -21.23 -0.93 -25.89
C PHE A 442 -20.27 0.24 -26.07
N ILE A 443 -19.09 0.11 -25.46
CA ILE A 443 -17.91 0.96 -25.65
C ILE A 443 -16.75 0.02 -25.99
N PHE A 444 -15.99 0.36 -27.03
CA PHE A 444 -14.82 -0.37 -27.53
C PHE A 444 -13.62 0.56 -27.63
#